data_AF-A0AAW0WEC3-F1
#
_entry.id   AF-A0AAW0WEC3-F1
#
_cell.length_a   1.000
_cell.length_b   1.000
_cell.length_c   1.000
_cell.angle_alpha   90.00
_cell.angle_beta   90.00
_cell.angle_gamma   90.00
#
_symmetry.space_group_name_H-M   'P 1'
#
loop_
_entity.id
_entity.type
_entity.pdbx_description
1 polymer ?
#
loop_
_entity_poly.entity_id
_entity_poly.type
_entity_poly.pdbx_seq_one_letter_code
_entity_poly.pdbx_strand_id
1 'polypeptide(L)'
;MPEEVHFHIKRHHISSLPQKEEELREWLGKVWMEKDELLEITLKQGHFPGCTNATPHPTLNVSYLSFLFWTPLTIGMMYLICTWWVMQYWCLVHTVLFTVISFATDGLQHFEVWLYRLEQARLRKQR
;
A
#
# COMPACT_ATOMS: atom_id res chain seq x y z
N MET A 1 -16.30 -6.68 -8.28
CA MET A 1 -14.92 -6.70 -7.74
C MET A 1 -14.74 -8.07 -7.11
N PRO A 2 -13.60 -8.78 -7.28
CA PRO A 2 -13.40 -10.07 -6.63
C PRO A 2 -13.40 -9.89 -5.11
N GLU A 3 -14.03 -10.81 -4.39
CA GLU A 3 -14.23 -10.75 -2.94
C GLU A 3 -12.94 -11.06 -2.18
N GLU A 4 -12.09 -11.93 -2.73
CA GLU A 4 -10.79 -12.30 -2.14
C GLU A 4 -9.71 -12.43 -3.23
N VAL A 5 -8.49 -11.96 -2.91
CA VAL A 5 -7.31 -12.08 -3.78
C VAL A 5 -6.14 -12.58 -2.95
N HIS A 6 -5.64 -13.78 -3.26
CA HIS A 6 -4.50 -14.37 -2.58
C HIS A 6 -3.23 -14.16 -3.39
N PHE A 7 -2.18 -13.64 -2.75
CA PHE A 7 -0.86 -13.45 -3.38
C PHE A 7 0.13 -14.49 -2.87
N HIS A 8 0.75 -15.22 -3.80
CA HIS A 8 1.91 -16.08 -3.52
C HIS A 8 3.14 -15.51 -4.25
N ILE A 9 4.17 -15.10 -3.49
CA ILE A 9 5.38 -14.49 -4.05
C ILE A 9 6.58 -15.40 -3.77
N LYS A 10 7.16 -15.96 -4.84
CA LYS A 10 8.39 -16.75 -4.81
C LYS A 10 9.55 -15.92 -5.37
N ARG A 11 10.66 -15.82 -4.63
CA ARG A 11 11.89 -15.14 -5.09
C ARG A 11 12.90 -16.18 -5.58
N HIS A 12 13.46 -15.96 -6.76
CA HIS A 12 14.55 -16.77 -7.32
C HIS A 12 15.87 -16.02 -7.18
N HIS A 13 16.92 -16.69 -6.71
CA HIS A 13 18.23 -16.08 -6.55
C HIS A 13 18.93 -15.94 -7.92
N ILE A 14 19.75 -14.89 -8.11
CA ILE A 14 20.45 -14.64 -9.37
C ILE A 14 21.32 -15.84 -9.81
N SER A 15 21.89 -16.58 -8.86
CA SER A 15 22.69 -17.77 -9.15
C SER A 15 21.87 -18.96 -9.67
N SER A 16 20.55 -18.95 -9.51
CA SER A 16 19.66 -20.00 -10.04
C SER A 16 19.23 -19.73 -11.48
N LEU A 17 19.51 -18.54 -12.01
CA LEU A 17 19.20 -18.20 -13.39
C LEU A 17 20.29 -18.74 -14.31
N PRO A 18 19.93 -19.44 -15.40
CA PRO A 18 20.87 -19.82 -16.43
C PRO A 18 21.48 -18.58 -17.10
N GLN A 19 22.77 -18.66 -17.46
CA GLN A 19 23.46 -17.54 -18.12
C GLN A 19 23.26 -17.53 -19.64
N LYS A 20 22.87 -18.66 -20.23
CA LYS A 20 22.60 -18.77 -21.67
C LYS A 20 21.12 -18.60 -21.95
N GLU A 21 20.81 -17.92 -23.05
CA GLU A 21 19.44 -17.61 -23.47
C GLU A 21 18.57 -18.85 -23.68
N GLU A 22 19.14 -19.90 -24.31
CA GLU A 22 18.40 -21.14 -24.57
C GLU A 22 18.04 -21.88 -23.27
N GLU A 23 19.01 -22.00 -22.35
CA GLU A 23 18.81 -22.61 -21.04
C GLU A 23 17.85 -21.78 -20.16
N LEU A 24 17.86 -20.45 -20.31
CA LEU A 24 16.93 -19.54 -19.63
C LEU A 24 15.48 -19.75 -20.10
N ARG A 25 15.28 -19.96 -21.41
CA ARG A 25 13.95 -20.24 -21.97
C ARG A 25 13.36 -21.52 -21.41
N GLU A 26 14.15 -22.58 -21.35
CA GLU A 26 13.73 -23.86 -20.76
C GLU A 26 13.42 -23.72 -19.26
N TRP A 27 14.28 -22.99 -18.53
CA TRP A 27 14.06 -22.71 -17.11
C TRP A 27 12.77 -21.93 -16.86
N LEU A 28 12.51 -20.88 -17.64
CA LEU A 28 11.27 -20.11 -17.56
C LEU A 28 10.05 -20.97 -17.83
N GLY A 29 10.11 -21.84 -18.85
CA GLY A 29 9.04 -22.80 -19.13
C GLY A 29 8.75 -23.71 -17.95
N LYS A 30 9.81 -24.23 -17.31
CA LYS A 30 9.68 -25.08 -16.12
C LYS A 30 9.05 -24.32 -14.94
N VAL A 31 9.54 -23.11 -14.63
CA VAL A 31 9.00 -22.28 -13.55
C VAL A 31 7.53 -21.90 -13.81
N TRP A 32 7.18 -21.66 -15.08
CA TRP A 32 5.82 -21.37 -15.46
C TRP A 32 4.89 -22.58 -15.26
N MET A 33 5.33 -23.78 -15.64
CA MET A 33 4.59 -25.01 -15.37
C MET A 33 4.38 -25.26 -13.87
N GLU A 34 5.43 -25.09 -13.06
CA GLU A 34 5.31 -25.20 -11.58
C GLU A 34 4.27 -24.20 -11.02
N LYS A 35 4.25 -22.98 -11.56
CA LYS A 35 3.28 -21.94 -11.16
C LYS A 35 1.85 -22.33 -11.58
N ASP A 36 1.65 -22.84 -12.79
CA ASP A 36 0.33 -23.24 -13.28
C ASP A 36 -0.22 -24.45 -12.50
N GLU A 37 0.61 -25.44 -12.16
CA GLU A 37 0.22 -26.56 -11.30
C GLU A 37 -0.20 -26.08 -9.90
N LEU A 38 0.58 -25.17 -9.31
CA LEU A 38 0.28 -24.58 -8.00
C LEU A 38 -1.02 -23.75 -8.03
N LEU A 39 -1.31 -23.06 -9.14
CA LEU A 39 -2.57 -22.36 -9.34
C LEU A 39 -3.75 -23.33 -9.43
N GLU A 40 -3.62 -24.44 -10.16
CA GLU A 40 -4.68 -25.47 -10.22
C GLU A 40 -4.99 -26.07 -8.85
N ILE A 41 -3.96 -26.38 -8.07
CA ILE A 41 -4.11 -26.89 -6.70
C ILE A 41 -4.81 -25.85 -5.82
N THR A 42 -4.41 -24.59 -5.93
CA THR A 42 -4.98 -23.49 -5.15
C THR A 42 -6.43 -23.22 -5.52
N LEU A 43 -6.79 -23.28 -6.80
CA LEU A 43 -8.19 -23.17 -7.24
C LEU A 43 -9.06 -24.29 -6.67
N LYS A 44 -8.52 -25.51 -6.54
CA LYS A 44 -9.24 -26.66 -5.99
C LYS A 44 -9.34 -26.62 -4.46
N GLN A 45 -8.30 -26.16 -3.76
CA GLN A 45 -8.22 -26.16 -2.29
C GLN A 45 -8.70 -24.85 -1.66
N GLY A 46 -8.77 -23.75 -2.42
CA GLY A 46 -9.09 -22.42 -1.92
C GLY A 46 -7.94 -21.72 -1.18
N HIS A 47 -6.78 -22.38 -1.01
CA HIS A 47 -5.61 -21.80 -0.37
C HIS A 47 -4.31 -22.36 -0.97
N PHE A 48 -3.21 -21.61 -0.84
CA PHE A 48 -1.90 -22.10 -1.25
C PHE A 48 -1.36 -23.17 -0.27
N PRO A 49 -0.65 -24.20 -0.77
CA PRO A 49 -0.02 -25.19 0.08
C PRO A 49 1.12 -24.58 0.91
N GLY A 50 1.20 -24.93 2.20
CA GLY A 50 2.21 -24.41 3.14
C GLY A 50 1.82 -23.10 3.86
N CYS A 51 0.64 -22.55 3.59
CA CYS A 51 0.06 -21.45 4.36
C CYS A 51 -0.53 -21.94 5.70
N THR A 52 0.26 -22.62 6.54
CA THR A 52 -0.19 -23.07 7.88
C THR A 52 -0.16 -21.94 8.91
N ASN A 53 0.60 -20.87 8.63
CA ASN A 53 0.73 -19.72 9.49
C ASN A 53 0.08 -18.50 8.81
N ALA A 54 -1.23 -18.55 8.62
CA ALA A 54 -1.98 -17.30 8.55
C ALA A 54 -1.63 -16.56 9.84
N THR A 55 -0.92 -15.42 9.74
CA THR A 55 -0.70 -14.53 10.88
C THR A 55 -2.05 -14.37 11.57
N PRO A 56 -2.19 -14.75 12.86
CA PRO A 56 -3.47 -14.67 13.53
C PRO A 56 -3.96 -13.24 13.39
N HIS A 57 -5.02 -13.05 12.60
CA HIS A 57 -5.66 -11.76 12.55
C HIS A 57 -6.07 -11.47 14.00
N PRO A 58 -5.62 -10.37 14.63
CA PRO A 58 -5.99 -10.09 16.00
C PRO A 58 -7.52 -10.11 16.07
N THR A 59 -8.07 -11.04 16.85
CA THR A 59 -9.51 -11.31 16.96
C THR A 59 -10.24 -10.21 17.73
N LEU A 60 -9.48 -9.30 18.35
CA LEU A 60 -9.99 -8.02 18.77
C LEU A 60 -10.33 -7.23 17.51
N ASN A 61 -11.61 -6.98 17.30
CA ASN A 61 -12.12 -6.08 16.28
C ASN A 61 -11.54 -4.67 16.51
N VAL A 62 -10.31 -4.45 16.05
CA VAL A 62 -9.57 -3.19 16.10
C VAL A 62 -10.42 -2.07 15.51
N SER A 63 -11.31 -2.41 14.57
CA SER A 63 -12.33 -1.53 14.02
C SER A 63 -13.24 -0.92 15.10
N TYR A 64 -13.76 -1.71 16.05
CA TYR A 64 -14.62 -1.16 17.12
C TYR A 64 -13.84 -0.25 18.07
N LEU A 65 -12.60 -0.59 18.39
CA LEU A 65 -11.76 0.28 19.24
C LEU A 65 -11.44 1.59 18.52
N SER A 66 -11.21 1.52 17.21
CA SER A 66 -11.04 2.70 16.36
C SER A 66 -12.31 3.56 16.41
N PHE A 67 -13.50 2.99 16.22
CA PHE A 67 -14.75 3.75 16.29
C PHE A 67 -14.98 4.38 17.67
N LEU A 68 -14.75 3.65 18.75
CA LEU A 68 -14.90 4.17 20.11
C LEU A 68 -13.93 5.32 20.41
N PHE A 69 -12.74 5.30 19.84
CA PHE A 69 -11.77 6.38 20.01
C PHE A 69 -12.08 7.59 19.10
N TRP A 70 -12.32 7.35 17.81
CA TRP A 70 -12.46 8.40 16.81
C TRP A 70 -13.79 9.15 16.90
N THR A 71 -14.89 8.51 17.34
CA THR A 71 -16.20 9.16 17.44
C THR A 71 -16.26 10.30 18.47
N PRO A 72 -15.88 10.12 19.75
CA PRO A 72 -15.87 11.23 20.71
C PRO A 72 -14.81 12.27 20.37
N LEU A 73 -13.66 11.86 19.82
CA LEU A 73 -12.62 12.79 19.37
C LEU A 73 -13.16 13.73 18.29
N THR A 74 -13.88 13.19 17.30
CA THR A 74 -14.46 13.98 16.20
C THR A 74 -15.56 14.91 16.71
N ILE A 75 -16.43 14.43 17.62
CA ILE A 75 -17.48 15.25 18.22
C ILE A 75 -16.87 16.38 19.07
N GLY A 76 -15.82 16.09 19.85
CA GLY A 76 -15.10 17.07 20.64
C GLY A 76 -14.44 18.14 19.78
N MET A 77 -13.79 17.74 18.69
CA MET A 77 -13.20 18.68 17.72
C MET A 77 -14.27 19.56 17.07
N MET A 78 -15.41 18.99 16.66
CA MET A 78 -16.54 19.76 16.10
C MET A 78 -17.06 20.79 17.11
N TYR A 79 -17.21 20.40 18.37
CA TYR A 79 -17.66 21.30 19.44
C TYR A 79 -16.66 22.46 19.68
N LEU A 80 -15.36 22.16 19.71
CA LEU A 80 -14.30 23.17 19.87
C LEU A 80 -14.29 24.17 18.72
N ILE A 81 -14.49 23.71 17.48
CA ILE A 81 -14.62 24.58 16.31
C ILE A 81 -15.84 25.50 16.46
N CYS A 82 -17.00 24.99 16.88
CA CYS A 82 -18.20 25.83 17.00
C CYS A 82 -18.10 26.87 18.12
N THR A 83 -17.37 26.58 19.19
CA THR A 83 -17.33 27.43 20.39
C THR A 83 -16.21 28.47 20.36
N TRP A 84 -15.05 28.16 19.76
CA TRP A 84 -13.85 29.00 19.85
C TRP A 84 -13.48 29.62 18.50
N TRP A 85 -13.52 30.95 18.42
CA TRP A 85 -13.19 31.72 17.22
C TRP A 85 -11.76 31.47 16.69
N VAL A 86 -10.79 31.20 17.58
CA VAL A 86 -9.42 30.82 17.20
C VAL A 86 -9.39 29.51 16.40
N MET A 87 -10.19 28.52 16.83
CA MET A 87 -10.27 27.22 16.16
C MET A 87 -11.00 27.33 14.81
N GLN A 88 -11.98 28.23 14.70
CA GLN A 88 -12.64 28.53 13.42
C GLN A 88 -11.68 29.15 12.42
N TYR A 89 -10.90 30.15 12.85
CA TYR A 89 -9.90 30.79 12.00
C TYR A 89 -8.81 29.80 11.56
N TRP A 90 -8.30 29.00 12.50
CA TRP A 90 -7.33 27.94 12.20
C TRP A 90 -7.88 26.93 11.17
N CYS A 91 -9.12 26.49 11.35
CA CYS A 91 -9.80 25.58 10.43
C CYS A 91 -9.96 26.21 9.03
N LEU A 92 -10.35 27.49 8.96
CA LEU A 92 -10.52 28.21 7.70
C LEU A 92 -9.20 28.37 6.95
N VAL A 93 -8.12 28.76 7.65
CA VAL A 93 -6.78 28.87 7.05
C VAL A 93 -6.31 27.54 6.49
N HIS A 94 -6.45 26.45 7.25
CA HIS A 94 -6.09 25.12 6.77
C HIS A 94 -6.95 24.67 5.60
N THR A 95 -8.25 24.96 5.61
CA THR A 95 -9.15 24.63 4.50
C THR A 95 -8.71 25.33 3.22
N VAL A 96 -8.46 26.65 3.27
CA VAL A 96 -7.97 27.42 2.13
C VAL A 96 -6.62 26.90 1.65
N LEU A 97 -5.68 26.63 2.57
CA LEU A 97 -4.38 26.05 2.23
C LEU A 97 -4.53 24.71 1.51
N PHE A 98 -5.33 23.80 2.03
CA PHE A 98 -5.57 22.49 1.41
C PHE A 98 -6.27 22.61 0.06
N THR A 99 -7.24 23.50 -0.08
CA THR A 99 -7.88 23.78 -1.37
C THR A 99 -6.87 24.30 -2.39
N VAL A 100 -6.02 25.26 -2.01
CA VAL A 100 -4.96 25.79 -2.89
C VAL A 100 -3.98 24.69 -3.28
N ILE A 101 -3.52 23.86 -2.35
CA ILE A 101 -2.65 22.72 -2.64
C ILE A 101 -3.35 21.74 -3.59
N SER A 102 -4.62 21.41 -3.33
CA SER A 102 -5.39 20.47 -4.16
C SER A 102 -5.69 21.00 -5.56
N PHE A 103 -5.76 22.32 -5.76
CA PHE A 103 -5.89 22.90 -7.10
C PHE A 103 -4.53 23.05 -7.80
N ALA A 104 -3.48 23.37 -7.04
CA ALA A 104 -2.14 23.55 -7.59
C ALA A 104 -1.43 22.22 -7.91
N THR A 105 -1.87 21.11 -7.29
CA THR A 105 -1.29 19.79 -7.48
C THR A 105 -2.38 18.79 -7.86
N ASP A 106 -2.11 17.89 -8.81
CA ASP A 106 -2.97 16.74 -9.15
C ASP A 106 -3.08 15.70 -8.00
N GLY A 107 -2.78 16.11 -6.75
CA GLY A 107 -2.72 15.30 -5.54
C GLY A 107 -1.36 15.38 -4.83
N LEU A 108 -1.38 15.25 -3.50
CA LEU A 108 -0.18 15.24 -2.65
C LEU A 108 0.85 14.18 -3.09
N GLN A 109 0.39 13.06 -3.67
CA GLN A 109 1.26 12.00 -4.18
C GLN A 109 2.16 12.48 -5.34
N HIS A 110 1.63 13.33 -6.23
CA HIS A 110 2.43 13.89 -7.32
C HIS A 110 3.48 14.90 -6.80
N PHE A 111 3.14 15.65 -5.74
CA PHE A 111 4.08 16.53 -5.08
C PHE A 111 5.22 15.74 -4.41
N GLU A 112 4.91 14.63 -3.74
CA GLU A 112 5.91 13.74 -3.14
C GLU A 112 6.85 13.14 -4.20
N VAL A 113 6.30 12.64 -5.32
CA VAL A 113 7.10 12.12 -6.44
C VAL A 113 7.97 13.22 -7.05
N TRP A 114 7.46 14.44 -7.16
CA TRP A 114 8.24 15.58 -7.66
C TRP A 114 9.40 15.94 -6.72
N LEU A 115 9.15 16.02 -5.41
CA LEU A 115 10.20 16.25 -4.40
C LEU A 115 11.28 15.17 -4.45
N TYR A 116 10.87 13.90 -4.52
CA TYR A 116 11.79 12.77 -4.60
C TYR A 116 12.67 12.83 -5.85
N ARG A 117 12.08 13.16 -7.01
CA ARG A 117 12.84 13.36 -8.26
C ARG A 117 13.83 14.53 -8.14
N LEU A 118 13.44 15.60 -7.48
CA LEU A 118 14.28 16.79 -7.29
C LEU A 118 15.46 16.51 -6.35
N GLU A 119 15.23 15.76 -5.28
CA GLU A 119 16.27 15.28 -4.38
C GLU A 119 17.25 14.34 -5.10
N GLN A 120 16.75 13.37 -5.87
CA GLN A 120 17.61 12.49 -6.67
C GLN A 120 18.44 13.27 -7.70
N ALA A 121 17.89 14.29 -8.34
CA ALA A 121 18.63 15.13 -9.28
C ALA A 121 19.76 15.92 -8.61
N ARG A 122 19.56 16.39 -7.37
CA ARG A 122 20.61 17.04 -6.58
C ARG A 122 21.73 16.07 -6.22
N LEU A 123 21.39 14.87 -5.75
CA LEU A 123 22.37 13.84 -5.39
C LEU A 123 23.21 13.39 -6.60
N ARG A 124 22.59 13.30 -7.79
CA ARG A 124 23.30 13.00 -9.04
C ARG A 124 24.26 14.10 -9.48
N LYS A 125 24.00 15.36 -9.14
CA LYS A 125 24.85 16.51 -9.49
C LYS A 125 26.06 16.66 -8.56
N GLN A 126 26.04 16.02 -7.40
CA GLN A 126 27.13 16.02 -6.42
C GLN A 126 28.08 14.83 -6.55
N ARG A 127 27.78 13.84 -7.41
CA ARG A 127 28.64 12.72 -7.76
C ARG A 127 29.33 13.01 -9.09
#